data_AF-A0A6L9ZZ09-F1
#
_entry.id   AF-A0A6L9ZZ09-F1
#
_cell.length_a   1.000
_cell.length_b   1.000
_cell.length_c   1.000
_cell.angle_alpha   90.00
_cell.angle_beta   90.00
_cell.angle_gamma   90.00
#
_symmetry.space_group_name_H-M   'P 1'
#
loop_
_entity.id
_entity.type
_entity.pdbx_description
1 polymer ?
#
loop_
_entity_poly.entity_id
_entity_poly.type
_entity_poly.pdbx_seq_one_letter_code
_entity_poly.pdbx_strand_id
1 'polypeptide(L)'
;MTTIDYQTMNISIPIEAHNYAQQFAAQQPNKEKKTQVYLNTLVVYAVDNFLKMFDIPTDLEASDSWNPVIRHYHNVADLAIVNVGQLECRFVLPEQDEIELPPEVLEDRIGYIFVRLEDSLQSGEILGFLPIDEPDEMPEEVEIDELEDIEVLFECLQRLESANNAFTADGYPVFARVKERLEIEDLTNIIAQLEWIYRTKKNYEWRAAATNLFATYSGSSQRELADNLMGSSREDDDENGDIELSDLAEDLMDKLVEIWEEGNGNF
;
A
#
# COMPACT_ATOMS: atom_id res chain seq x y z
N MET A 1 11.29 23.99 -22.47
CA MET A 1 12.43 24.50 -21.67
C MET A 1 11.87 24.75 -20.29
N THR A 2 12.06 23.90 -19.29
CA THR A 2 13.12 22.93 -18.97
C THR A 2 12.54 21.53 -18.86
N THR A 3 13.09 20.57 -19.59
CA THR A 3 12.87 19.14 -19.34
C THR A 3 13.50 18.87 -17.98
N ILE A 4 12.70 18.52 -16.98
CA ILE A 4 13.21 18.03 -15.72
C ILE A 4 13.85 16.68 -16.04
N ASP A 5 15.15 16.60 -15.81
CA ASP A 5 15.92 15.37 -15.92
C ASP A 5 15.55 14.55 -14.68
N TYR A 6 14.45 13.80 -14.76
CA TYR A 6 14.09 12.83 -13.72
C TYR A 6 15.25 11.87 -13.66
N GLN A 7 15.96 11.84 -12.53
CA GLN A 7 17.18 11.06 -12.41
C GLN A 7 16.76 9.58 -12.30
N THR A 8 16.50 8.96 -13.44
CA THR A 8 15.98 7.60 -13.48
C THR A 8 17.03 6.64 -12.90
N MET A 9 16.58 5.80 -11.98
CA MET A 9 17.49 4.89 -11.28
C MET A 9 17.50 3.54 -11.99
N ASN A 10 18.65 3.22 -12.57
CA ASN A 10 18.89 1.90 -13.15
C ASN A 10 19.24 0.89 -12.06
N ILE A 11 18.52 -0.22 -12.06
CA ILE A 11 18.68 -1.32 -11.11
C ILE A 11 19.05 -2.60 -11.87
N SER A 12 20.04 -3.33 -11.35
CA SER A 12 20.44 -4.60 -11.93
C SER A 12 19.47 -5.70 -11.53
N ILE A 13 19.13 -6.56 -12.48
CA ILE A 13 18.33 -7.77 -12.25
C ILE A 13 19.31 -8.95 -12.20
N PRO A 14 19.59 -9.48 -11.00
CA PRO A 14 20.61 -10.51 -10.85
C PRO A 14 20.12 -11.87 -11.35
N ILE A 15 21.06 -12.80 -11.54
CA ILE A 15 20.76 -14.15 -12.03
C ILE A 15 19.81 -14.91 -11.08
N GLU A 16 19.88 -14.63 -9.78
CA GLU A 16 18.99 -15.17 -8.77
C GLU A 16 17.52 -14.82 -9.05
N ALA A 17 17.23 -13.58 -9.47
CA ALA A 17 15.89 -13.16 -9.87
C ALA A 17 15.37 -14.00 -11.04
N HIS A 18 16.20 -14.24 -12.04
CA HIS A 18 15.86 -15.10 -13.17
C HIS A 18 15.61 -16.55 -12.75
N ASN A 19 16.37 -17.08 -11.80
CA ASN A 19 16.16 -18.45 -11.31
C ASN A 19 14.77 -18.60 -10.65
N TYR A 20 14.37 -17.66 -9.79
CA TYR A 20 13.03 -17.63 -9.20
C TYR A 20 11.96 -17.44 -10.28
N ALA A 21 12.13 -16.48 -11.19
CA ALA A 21 11.18 -16.20 -12.25
C ALA A 21 10.96 -17.42 -13.15
N GLN A 22 12.02 -18.14 -13.53
CA GLN A 22 11.91 -19.39 -14.31
C GLN A 22 11.17 -20.48 -13.53
N GLN A 23 11.50 -20.65 -12.25
CA GLN A 23 10.84 -21.64 -11.40
C GLN A 23 9.34 -21.35 -11.23
N PHE A 24 8.99 -20.10 -10.97
CA PHE A 24 7.61 -19.67 -10.75
C PHE A 24 6.80 -19.71 -12.04
N ALA A 25 7.38 -19.30 -13.17
CA ALA A 25 6.77 -19.42 -14.48
C ALA A 25 6.54 -20.91 -14.85
N ALA A 26 7.48 -21.81 -14.57
CA ALA A 26 7.31 -23.23 -14.90
C ALA A 26 6.05 -23.88 -14.26
N GLN A 27 5.56 -23.31 -13.16
CA GLN A 27 4.36 -23.76 -12.44
C GLN A 27 3.04 -23.27 -13.06
N GLN A 28 3.09 -22.35 -14.04
CA GLN A 28 1.90 -21.68 -14.57
C GLN A 28 1.22 -22.46 -15.72
N PRO A 29 -0.11 -22.34 -15.86
CA PRO A 29 -0.91 -23.24 -16.70
C PRO A 29 -0.77 -22.98 -18.20
N ASN A 30 -0.47 -21.74 -18.60
CA ASN A 30 -0.43 -21.32 -19.99
C ASN A 30 0.72 -20.34 -20.26
N LYS A 31 1.00 -20.07 -21.54
CA LYS A 31 2.15 -19.24 -21.94
C LYS A 31 2.03 -17.78 -21.48
N GLU A 32 0.82 -17.24 -21.45
CA GLU A 32 0.58 -15.85 -21.06
C GLU A 32 0.88 -15.64 -19.56
N LYS A 33 0.28 -16.46 -18.70
CA LYS A 33 0.53 -16.45 -17.26
C LYS A 33 2.00 -16.75 -16.94
N LYS A 34 2.67 -17.59 -17.73
CA LYS A 34 4.12 -17.83 -17.63
C LYS A 34 4.93 -16.56 -17.82
N THR A 35 4.67 -15.82 -18.89
CA THR A 35 5.36 -14.56 -19.18
C THR A 35 5.07 -13.52 -18.11
N GLN A 36 3.81 -13.35 -17.75
CA GLN A 36 3.39 -12.43 -16.69
C GLN A 36 4.11 -12.72 -15.37
N VAL A 37 4.02 -13.95 -14.86
CA VAL A 37 4.68 -14.34 -13.60
C VAL A 37 6.19 -14.17 -13.67
N TYR A 38 6.80 -14.47 -14.81
CA TYR A 38 8.23 -14.27 -15.02
C TYR A 38 8.61 -12.79 -14.85
N LEU A 39 7.94 -11.88 -15.56
CA LEU A 39 8.23 -10.44 -15.51
C LEU A 39 7.90 -9.84 -14.14
N ASN A 40 6.74 -10.19 -13.55
CA ASN A 40 6.35 -9.83 -12.19
C ASN A 40 7.45 -10.20 -11.18
N THR A 41 7.98 -11.42 -11.27
CA THR A 41 9.02 -11.88 -10.35
C THR A 41 10.33 -11.09 -10.53
N LEU A 42 10.69 -10.72 -11.77
CA LEU A 42 11.87 -9.91 -12.00
C LEU A 42 11.74 -8.53 -11.36
N VAL A 43 10.61 -7.84 -11.52
CA VAL A 43 10.44 -6.50 -10.94
C VAL A 43 10.33 -6.52 -9.43
N VAL A 44 9.65 -7.51 -8.83
CA VAL A 44 9.63 -7.67 -7.36
C VAL A 44 11.05 -7.81 -6.81
N TYR A 45 11.87 -8.66 -7.45
CA TYR A 45 13.25 -8.86 -7.03
C TYR A 45 14.13 -7.62 -7.26
N ALA A 46 13.87 -6.88 -8.34
CA ALA A 46 14.59 -5.65 -8.64
C ALA A 46 14.29 -4.57 -7.59
N VAL A 47 13.01 -4.41 -7.22
CA VAL A 47 12.56 -3.49 -6.17
C VAL A 47 13.08 -3.91 -4.79
N ASP A 48 13.08 -5.22 -4.49
CA ASP A 48 13.68 -5.76 -3.27
C ASP A 48 15.16 -5.34 -3.12
N ASN A 49 15.96 -5.49 -4.18
CA ASN A 49 17.34 -5.03 -4.18
C ASN A 49 17.46 -3.51 -4.04
N PHE A 50 16.60 -2.77 -4.74
CA PHE A 50 16.56 -1.31 -4.66
C PHE A 50 16.31 -0.84 -3.23
N LEU A 51 15.25 -1.30 -2.57
CA LEU A 51 14.91 -0.91 -1.20
C LEU A 51 16.02 -1.29 -0.20
N LYS A 52 16.61 -2.48 -0.37
CA LYS A 52 17.77 -2.92 0.45
C LYS A 52 19.00 -2.03 0.28
N MET A 53 19.20 -1.37 -0.86
CA MET A 53 20.29 -0.38 -1.02
C MET A 53 20.09 0.87 -0.16
N PHE A 54 18.87 1.14 0.27
CA PHE A 54 18.49 2.24 1.16
C PHE A 54 18.25 1.77 2.60
N ASP A 55 18.74 0.58 2.96
CA ASP A 55 18.57 -0.04 4.28
C ASP A 55 17.09 -0.25 4.69
N ILE A 56 16.16 -0.32 3.71
CA ILE A 56 14.75 -0.62 3.95
C ILE A 56 14.56 -2.15 3.94
N PRO A 57 14.14 -2.76 5.08
CA PRO A 57 14.00 -4.19 5.18
C PRO A 57 12.75 -4.70 4.47
N THR A 58 12.92 -5.75 3.66
CA THR A 58 11.88 -6.40 2.87
C THR A 58 11.85 -7.90 3.14
N ASP A 59 10.69 -8.52 2.92
CA ASP A 59 10.48 -9.96 3.08
C ASP A 59 9.76 -10.55 1.86
N LEU A 60 10.53 -11.18 0.98
CA LEU A 60 10.00 -11.85 -0.20
C LEU A 60 9.05 -13.00 0.17
N GLU A 61 9.31 -13.75 1.25
CA GLU A 61 8.49 -14.93 1.58
C GLU A 61 7.13 -14.55 2.18
N ALA A 62 7.03 -13.35 2.76
CA ALA A 62 5.79 -12.77 3.24
C ALA A 62 4.90 -12.18 2.14
N SER A 63 5.42 -12.06 0.90
CA SER A 63 4.65 -11.55 -0.24
C SER A 63 3.70 -12.57 -0.85
N ASP A 64 2.54 -12.09 -1.31
CA ASP A 64 1.57 -12.90 -2.04
C ASP A 64 2.16 -13.45 -3.34
N SER A 65 3.03 -12.67 -3.98
CA SER A 65 3.77 -13.04 -5.18
C SER A 65 4.68 -14.26 -4.97
N TRP A 66 5.13 -14.53 -3.74
CA TRP A 66 5.86 -15.76 -3.40
C TRP A 66 4.95 -16.93 -3.05
N ASN A 67 3.68 -16.69 -2.72
CA ASN A 67 2.70 -17.75 -2.47
C ASN A 67 2.28 -18.45 -3.78
N PRO A 68 2.50 -19.78 -3.92
CA PRO A 68 2.20 -20.49 -5.16
C PRO A 68 0.71 -20.53 -5.53
N VAL A 69 -0.17 -20.51 -4.54
CA VAL A 69 -1.63 -20.53 -4.78
C VAL A 69 -2.07 -19.16 -5.27
N ILE A 70 -1.69 -18.09 -4.57
CA ILE A 70 -2.11 -16.72 -4.93
C ILE A 70 -1.55 -16.35 -6.30
N ARG A 71 -0.24 -16.56 -6.53
CA ARG A 71 0.41 -16.34 -7.83
C ARG A 71 -0.23 -17.11 -8.99
N HIS A 72 -0.80 -18.28 -8.74
CA HIS A 72 -1.48 -19.06 -9.78
C HIS A 72 -2.78 -18.39 -10.23
N TYR A 73 -3.55 -17.84 -9.29
CA TYR A 73 -4.88 -17.29 -9.55
C TYR A 73 -4.88 -15.78 -9.85
N HIS A 74 -3.93 -15.01 -9.30
CA HIS A 74 -3.96 -13.54 -9.34
C HIS A 74 -2.75 -12.92 -10.03
N ASN A 75 -2.89 -11.71 -10.57
CA ASN A 75 -1.79 -10.92 -11.14
C ASN A 75 -1.01 -10.14 -10.07
N VAL A 76 -0.53 -10.86 -9.05
CA VAL A 76 0.23 -10.28 -7.95
C VAL A 76 1.71 -10.12 -8.33
N ALA A 77 2.29 -9.00 -7.92
CA ALA A 77 3.73 -8.81 -7.78
C ALA A 77 3.99 -7.80 -6.67
N ASP A 78 3.43 -8.09 -5.50
CA ASP A 78 3.69 -7.34 -4.28
C ASP A 78 5.06 -7.70 -3.70
N LEU A 79 5.59 -6.77 -2.92
CA LEU A 79 6.76 -6.88 -2.08
C LEU A 79 6.39 -6.44 -0.66
N ALA A 80 6.54 -7.33 0.32
CA ALA A 80 6.30 -7.00 1.72
C ALA A 80 7.49 -6.21 2.26
N ILE A 81 7.19 -5.07 2.86
CA ILE A 81 8.14 -4.21 3.57
C ILE A 81 7.90 -4.40 5.06
N VAL A 82 8.96 -4.81 5.77
CA VAL A 82 8.87 -5.26 7.15
C VAL A 82 8.38 -4.13 8.04
N ASN A 83 7.32 -4.39 8.81
CA ASN A 83 6.65 -3.42 9.69
C ASN A 83 6.05 -2.19 8.97
N VAL A 84 5.82 -2.26 7.66
CA VAL A 84 5.27 -1.14 6.87
C VAL A 84 3.99 -1.53 6.13
N GLY A 85 4.05 -2.58 5.31
CA GLY A 85 2.93 -2.99 4.45
C GLY A 85 3.42 -3.66 3.16
N GLN A 86 2.56 -3.75 2.15
CA GLN A 86 2.89 -4.37 0.85
C GLN A 86 2.93 -3.34 -0.29
N LEU A 87 4.05 -3.28 -1.01
CA LEU A 87 4.25 -2.41 -2.17
C LEU A 87 4.01 -3.21 -3.46
N GLU A 88 3.14 -2.74 -4.35
CA GLU A 88 2.94 -3.43 -5.63
C GLU A 88 4.01 -3.03 -6.64
N CYS A 89 4.73 -4.01 -7.18
CA CYS A 89 5.75 -3.81 -8.21
C CYS A 89 5.15 -4.06 -9.59
N ARG A 90 5.17 -3.07 -10.49
CA ARG A 90 4.66 -3.19 -11.87
C ARG A 90 5.79 -3.10 -12.88
N PHE A 91 5.81 -4.05 -13.82
CA PHE A 91 6.74 -3.98 -14.94
C PHE A 91 6.18 -3.10 -16.04
N VAL A 92 7.08 -2.42 -16.76
CA VAL A 92 6.77 -1.64 -17.96
C VAL A 92 7.69 -2.13 -19.07
N LEU A 93 7.15 -2.36 -20.27
CA LEU A 93 7.96 -2.75 -21.42
C LEU A 93 8.59 -1.51 -22.10
N PRO A 94 9.70 -1.65 -22.86
CA PRO A 94 10.46 -0.50 -23.39
C PRO A 94 9.67 0.54 -24.21
N GLU A 95 8.58 0.13 -24.87
CA GLU A 95 7.75 0.98 -25.75
C GLU A 95 6.36 1.25 -25.15
N GLN A 96 6.14 0.90 -23.89
CA GLN A 96 4.87 1.07 -23.20
C GLN A 96 4.88 2.38 -22.43
N ASP A 97 3.86 3.21 -22.68
CA ASP A 97 3.65 4.51 -22.00
C ASP A 97 2.41 4.51 -21.09
N GLU A 98 1.56 3.48 -21.20
CA GLU A 98 0.32 3.30 -20.45
C GLU A 98 0.27 1.89 -19.84
N ILE A 99 -0.12 1.79 -18.58
CA ILE A 99 0.06 0.59 -17.76
C ILE A 99 -1.29 0.17 -17.17
N GLU A 100 -1.77 -1.00 -17.57
CA GLU A 100 -2.98 -1.60 -16.99
C GLU A 100 -2.70 -2.06 -15.54
N LEU A 101 -3.52 -1.58 -14.59
CA LEU A 101 -3.51 -2.05 -13.22
C LEU A 101 -4.47 -3.23 -13.06
N PRO A 102 -4.02 -4.37 -12.51
CA PRO A 102 -4.90 -5.51 -12.33
C PRO A 102 -5.92 -5.24 -11.21
N PRO A 103 -7.20 -5.60 -11.42
CA PRO A 103 -8.26 -5.37 -10.44
C PRO A 103 -8.08 -6.21 -9.17
N GLU A 104 -7.24 -7.25 -9.21
CA GLU A 104 -6.99 -8.13 -8.06
C GLU A 104 -5.96 -7.58 -7.07
N VAL A 105 -5.47 -6.34 -7.24
CA VAL A 105 -4.40 -5.74 -6.43
C VAL A 105 -4.85 -4.46 -5.73
N LEU A 106 -5.98 -4.53 -5.03
CA LEU A 106 -6.57 -3.34 -4.40
C LEU A 106 -6.57 -3.40 -2.88
N GLU A 107 -6.59 -4.60 -2.29
CA GLU A 107 -6.62 -4.75 -0.84
C GLU A 107 -5.18 -4.71 -0.28
N ASP A 108 -4.95 -3.86 0.72
CA ASP A 108 -3.76 -3.84 1.59
C ASP A 108 -2.41 -3.46 0.95
N ARG A 109 -2.44 -2.81 -0.23
CA ARG A 109 -1.23 -2.18 -0.79
C ARG A 109 -1.00 -0.80 -0.17
N ILE A 110 0.26 -0.36 -0.13
CA ILE A 110 0.63 1.00 0.31
C ILE A 110 0.95 1.93 -0.87
N GLY A 111 0.93 1.40 -2.10
CA GLY A 111 1.26 2.10 -3.34
C GLY A 111 1.83 1.17 -4.40
N TYR A 112 2.19 1.75 -5.54
CA TYR A 112 2.74 1.06 -6.70
C TYR A 112 4.09 1.65 -7.09
N ILE A 113 5.06 0.80 -7.39
CA ILE A 113 6.33 1.19 -7.98
C ILE A 113 6.46 0.58 -9.38
N PHE A 114 6.92 1.39 -10.33
CA PHE A 114 6.99 1.00 -11.73
C PHE A 114 8.43 0.86 -12.20
N VAL A 115 8.73 -0.26 -12.86
CA VAL A 115 10.06 -0.59 -13.36
C VAL A 115 9.99 -0.92 -14.84
N ARG A 116 10.62 -0.09 -15.68
CA ARG A 116 10.79 -0.39 -17.10
C ARG A 116 11.89 -1.42 -17.28
N LEU A 117 11.55 -2.57 -17.84
CA LEU A 117 12.51 -3.63 -18.12
C LEU A 117 13.17 -3.41 -19.48
N GLU A 118 14.49 -3.58 -19.56
CA GLU A 118 15.18 -3.63 -20.85
C GLU A 118 14.87 -4.93 -21.61
N ASP A 119 15.04 -4.93 -22.95
CA ASP A 119 14.90 -6.15 -23.78
C ASP A 119 15.76 -7.32 -23.30
N SER A 120 16.92 -7.03 -22.70
CA SER A 120 17.84 -8.03 -22.16
C SER A 120 17.34 -8.65 -20.86
N LEU A 121 16.41 -7.98 -20.17
CA LEU A 121 15.91 -8.27 -18.82
C LEU A 121 17.03 -8.36 -17.76
N GLN A 122 18.21 -7.81 -18.02
CA GLN A 122 19.34 -7.79 -17.08
C GLN A 122 19.36 -6.54 -16.17
N SER A 123 18.58 -5.54 -16.54
CA SER A 123 18.39 -4.30 -15.80
C SER A 123 16.97 -3.79 -16.00
N GLY A 124 16.55 -2.95 -15.07
CA GLY A 124 15.36 -2.13 -15.22
C GLY A 124 15.62 -0.70 -14.78
N GLU A 125 14.74 0.18 -15.18
CA GLU A 125 14.72 1.60 -14.84
C GLU A 125 13.52 1.85 -13.92
N ILE A 126 13.74 2.37 -12.71
CA ILE A 126 12.65 2.83 -11.84
C ILE A 126 12.09 4.11 -12.46
N LEU A 127 10.81 4.07 -12.80
CA LEU A 127 10.12 5.18 -13.45
C LEU A 127 9.52 6.16 -12.44
N GLY A 128 9.02 5.65 -11.31
CA GLY A 128 8.36 6.45 -10.30
C GLY A 128 7.45 5.62 -9.41
N PHE A 129 6.65 6.33 -8.63
CA PHE A 129 5.75 5.80 -7.62
C PHE A 129 4.33 6.33 -7.86
N LEU A 130 3.33 5.50 -7.63
CA LEU A 130 1.93 5.92 -7.57
C LEU A 130 1.41 5.64 -6.15
N PRO A 131 1.18 6.67 -5.32
CA PRO A 131 0.53 6.48 -4.04
C PRO A 131 -0.92 6.04 -4.22
N ILE A 132 -1.47 5.39 -3.20
CA ILE A 132 -2.92 5.15 -3.15
C ILE A 132 -3.58 6.43 -2.66
N ASP A 133 -4.22 7.13 -3.58
CA ASP A 133 -4.89 8.41 -3.33
C ASP A 133 -6.42 8.31 -3.25
N GLU A 134 -7.02 7.22 -3.70
CA GLU A 134 -8.43 6.88 -3.46
C GLU A 134 -8.55 5.35 -3.51
N PRO A 135 -8.50 4.64 -2.35
CA PRO A 135 -8.49 3.18 -2.32
C PRO A 135 -9.69 2.53 -3.04
N ASP A 136 -10.85 3.22 -3.00
CA ASP A 136 -12.09 2.76 -3.62
C ASP A 136 -12.23 3.15 -5.11
N GLU A 137 -11.37 4.05 -5.61
CA GLU A 137 -11.44 4.61 -6.97
C GLU A 137 -10.06 4.61 -7.65
N MET A 138 -9.37 3.46 -7.62
CA MET A 138 -8.10 3.31 -8.33
C MET A 138 -8.32 3.28 -9.85
N PRO A 139 -7.43 3.91 -10.63
CA PRO A 139 -7.52 3.91 -12.08
C PRO A 139 -7.27 2.49 -12.64
N GLU A 140 -7.94 2.15 -13.74
CA GLU A 140 -7.69 0.89 -14.48
C GLU A 140 -6.38 0.97 -15.29
N GLU A 141 -5.99 2.17 -15.70
CA GLU A 141 -4.83 2.47 -16.55
C GLU A 141 -4.09 3.68 -15.97
N VAL A 142 -2.76 3.67 -16.02
CA VAL A 142 -1.89 4.75 -15.52
C VAL A 142 -0.91 5.15 -16.61
N GLU A 143 -0.81 6.45 -16.89
CA GLU A 143 0.21 7.00 -17.79
C GLU A 143 1.53 7.22 -17.03
N ILE A 144 2.67 7.01 -17.69
CA ILE A 144 3.99 7.16 -17.04
C ILE A 144 4.25 8.58 -16.52
N ASP A 145 3.66 9.60 -17.13
CA ASP A 145 3.82 10.99 -16.70
C ASP A 145 2.95 11.38 -15.51
N GLU A 146 2.04 10.50 -15.07
CA GLU A 146 1.26 10.61 -13.83
C GLU A 146 2.02 10.06 -12.62
N LEU A 147 3.15 9.37 -12.84
CA LEU A 147 3.95 8.83 -11.75
C LEU A 147 4.65 9.94 -10.97
N GLU A 148 4.53 9.87 -9.65
CA GLU A 148 5.26 10.73 -8.73
C GLU A 148 6.74 10.35 -8.68
N ASP A 149 7.56 11.31 -8.26
CA ASP A 149 8.98 11.06 -8.01
C ASP A 149 9.16 9.93 -6.99
N ILE A 150 10.20 9.13 -7.17
CA ILE A 150 10.53 8.04 -6.25
C ILE A 150 10.80 8.55 -4.82
N GLU A 151 11.16 9.83 -4.64
CA GLU A 151 11.26 10.47 -3.32
C GLU A 151 9.95 10.37 -2.52
N VAL A 152 8.78 10.45 -3.17
CA VAL A 152 7.46 10.34 -2.53
C VAL A 152 7.27 8.96 -1.88
N LEU A 153 7.81 7.89 -2.47
CA LEU A 153 7.80 6.56 -1.86
C LEU A 153 8.49 6.59 -0.50
N PHE A 154 9.69 7.18 -0.41
CA PHE A 154 10.46 7.20 0.84
C PHE A 154 9.75 8.01 1.93
N GLU A 155 9.11 9.13 1.57
CA GLU A 155 8.30 9.89 2.51
C GLU A 155 7.10 9.09 3.03
N CYS A 156 6.40 8.37 2.15
CA CYS A 156 5.31 7.47 2.54
C CYS A 156 5.81 6.36 3.47
N LEU A 157 6.89 5.66 3.11
CA LEU A 157 7.47 4.58 3.90
C LEU A 157 7.86 5.07 5.30
N GLN A 158 8.47 6.25 5.41
CA GLN A 158 8.86 6.82 6.69
C GLN A 158 7.65 7.10 7.59
N ARG A 159 6.57 7.68 7.04
CA ARG A 159 5.34 7.96 7.80
C ARG A 159 4.70 6.68 8.32
N LEU A 160 4.59 5.67 7.45
CA LEU A 160 4.02 4.38 7.80
C LEU A 160 4.86 3.64 8.84
N GLU A 161 6.19 3.59 8.66
CA GLU A 161 7.11 2.97 9.62
C GLU A 161 7.02 3.66 10.99
N SER A 162 7.02 5.00 11.03
CA SER A 162 6.95 5.76 12.28
C SER A 162 5.65 5.49 13.04
N ALA A 163 4.51 5.45 12.33
CA ALA A 163 3.21 5.13 12.90
C ALA A 163 3.12 3.67 13.40
N ASN A 164 3.59 2.70 12.61
CA ASN A 164 3.59 1.28 12.99
C ASN A 164 4.53 1.00 14.18
N ASN A 165 5.68 1.67 14.23
CA ASN A 165 6.59 1.57 15.38
C ASN A 165 5.97 2.19 16.65
N ALA A 166 5.29 3.33 16.55
CA ALA A 166 4.58 3.94 17.66
C ALA A 166 3.46 3.02 18.20
N PHE A 167 2.79 2.30 17.29
CA PHE A 167 1.76 1.32 17.63
C PHE A 167 2.31 0.11 18.40
N THR A 168 3.42 -0.47 17.96
CA THR A 168 4.01 -1.67 18.57
C THR A 168 4.71 -1.40 19.90
N ALA A 169 5.14 -0.15 20.14
CA ALA A 169 5.81 0.24 21.38
C ALA A 169 4.88 0.30 22.62
N ASP A 170 3.57 0.07 22.46
CA ASP A 170 2.53 0.23 23.49
C ASP A 170 2.59 1.60 24.22
N GLY A 171 3.18 2.60 23.57
CA GLY A 171 3.55 3.86 24.19
C GLY A 171 2.39 4.85 24.34
N TYR A 172 1.32 4.70 23.56
CA TYR A 172 0.23 5.67 23.51
C TYR A 172 -1.13 5.03 23.79
N PRO A 173 -1.89 5.51 24.80
CA PRO A 173 -3.19 4.94 25.17
C PRO A 173 -4.22 4.89 24.03
N VAL A 174 -4.14 5.81 23.07
CA VAL A 174 -5.08 5.86 21.93
C VAL A 174 -5.01 4.61 21.07
N PHE A 175 -3.81 4.08 20.78
CA PHE A 175 -3.67 2.84 20.00
C PHE A 175 -4.32 1.63 20.69
N ALA A 176 -4.22 1.55 22.02
CA ALA A 176 -4.87 0.49 22.78
C ALA A 176 -6.40 0.60 22.74
N ARG A 177 -6.94 1.82 22.86
CA ARG A 177 -8.38 2.09 22.72
C ARG A 177 -8.90 1.70 21.34
N VAL A 178 -8.15 1.99 20.27
CA VAL A 178 -8.50 1.61 18.90
C VAL A 178 -8.53 0.09 18.73
N LYS A 179 -7.49 -0.63 19.20
CA LYS A 179 -7.46 -2.11 19.18
C LYS A 179 -8.68 -2.71 19.87
N GLU A 180 -8.99 -2.24 21.08
CA GLU A 180 -10.13 -2.73 21.86
C GLU A 180 -11.46 -2.42 21.17
N ARG A 181 -11.62 -1.21 20.63
CA ARG A 181 -12.88 -0.74 20.06
C ARG A 181 -13.21 -1.37 18.70
N LEU A 182 -12.19 -1.64 17.89
CA LEU A 182 -12.33 -2.22 16.55
C LEU A 182 -12.14 -3.74 16.55
N GLU A 183 -11.77 -4.35 17.69
CA GLU A 183 -11.52 -5.79 17.82
C GLU A 183 -10.46 -6.33 16.84
N ILE A 184 -9.43 -5.53 16.57
CA ILE A 184 -8.33 -5.86 15.65
C ILE A 184 -6.98 -5.86 16.37
N GLU A 185 -6.12 -6.81 15.98
CA GLU A 185 -4.77 -6.95 16.56
C GLU A 185 -3.71 -6.15 15.77
N ASP A 186 -3.91 -6.01 14.46
CA ASP A 186 -3.01 -5.32 13.54
C ASP A 186 -3.69 -4.04 12.99
N LEU A 187 -2.99 -2.91 13.11
CA LEU A 187 -3.45 -1.61 12.60
C LEU A 187 -2.77 -1.20 11.30
N THR A 188 -1.89 -2.02 10.72
CA THR A 188 -1.09 -1.63 9.53
C THR A 188 -1.96 -1.09 8.40
N ASN A 189 -3.06 -1.77 8.06
CA ASN A 189 -3.96 -1.34 6.99
C ASN A 189 -4.75 -0.07 7.35
N ILE A 190 -5.11 0.09 8.63
CA ILE A 190 -5.76 1.32 9.12
C ILE A 190 -4.77 2.49 9.06
N ILE A 191 -3.53 2.28 9.49
CA ILE A 191 -2.47 3.28 9.45
C ILE A 191 -2.18 3.72 8.02
N ALA A 192 -2.15 2.79 7.06
CA ALA A 192 -2.01 3.11 5.64
C ALA A 192 -3.14 4.01 5.13
N GLN A 193 -4.40 3.70 5.48
CA GLN A 193 -5.54 4.53 5.10
C GLN A 193 -5.59 5.89 5.83
N LEU A 194 -5.12 5.96 7.08
CA LEU A 194 -5.02 7.23 7.81
C LEU A 194 -3.89 8.12 7.27
N GLU A 195 -2.76 7.54 6.86
CA GLU A 195 -1.67 8.25 6.17
C GLU A 195 -2.18 8.86 4.86
N TRP A 196 -2.96 8.08 4.11
CA TRP A 196 -3.64 8.56 2.92
C TRP A 196 -4.56 9.76 3.23
N ILE A 197 -5.43 9.65 4.25
CA ILE A 197 -6.33 10.75 4.68
C ILE A 197 -5.53 12.00 5.01
N TYR A 198 -4.43 11.84 5.74
CA TYR A 198 -3.55 12.95 6.13
C TYR A 198 -2.96 13.68 4.92
N ARG A 199 -2.49 12.93 3.92
CA ARG A 199 -1.81 13.49 2.75
C ARG A 199 -2.78 14.15 1.75
N THR A 200 -3.98 13.59 1.59
CA THR A 200 -4.89 13.97 0.48
C THR A 200 -6.07 14.83 0.90
N LYS A 201 -6.56 14.70 2.15
CA LYS A 201 -7.72 15.45 2.64
C LYS A 201 -7.28 16.69 3.41
N LYS A 202 -8.15 17.69 3.48
CA LYS A 202 -7.86 18.87 4.31
C LYS A 202 -8.01 18.52 5.78
N ASN A 203 -7.25 19.20 6.64
CA ASN A 203 -7.23 18.90 8.08
C ASN A 203 -8.62 18.89 8.76
N TYR A 204 -9.55 19.77 8.36
CA TYR A 204 -10.90 19.80 8.91
C TYR A 204 -11.78 18.61 8.46
N GLU A 205 -11.33 17.83 7.46
CA GLU A 205 -12.03 16.65 6.91
C GLU A 205 -11.50 15.36 7.55
N TRP A 206 -10.31 15.38 8.18
CA TRP A 206 -9.66 14.20 8.75
C TRP A 206 -10.54 13.45 9.75
N ARG A 207 -11.14 14.17 10.70
CA ARG A 207 -12.05 13.56 11.69
C ARG A 207 -13.16 12.77 11.01
N ALA A 208 -13.85 13.37 10.05
CA ALA A 208 -14.96 12.73 9.35
C ALA A 208 -14.50 11.53 8.50
N ALA A 209 -13.39 11.69 7.76
CA ALA A 209 -12.83 10.62 6.94
C ALA A 209 -12.36 9.42 7.78
N ALA A 210 -11.64 9.67 8.88
CA ALA A 210 -11.17 8.63 9.79
C ALA A 210 -12.33 7.94 10.54
N THR A 211 -13.40 8.69 10.87
CA THR A 211 -14.63 8.11 11.45
C THR A 211 -15.27 7.12 10.46
N ASN A 212 -15.40 7.51 9.19
CA ASN A 212 -15.95 6.64 8.14
C ASN A 212 -15.08 5.39 7.95
N LEU A 213 -13.76 5.55 7.96
CA LEU A 213 -12.83 4.42 7.91
C LEU A 213 -13.10 3.44 9.05
N PHE A 214 -13.16 3.91 10.29
CA PHE A 214 -13.40 3.05 11.45
C PHE A 214 -14.75 2.33 11.37
N ALA A 215 -15.77 2.99 10.81
CA ALA A 215 -17.09 2.39 10.63
C ALA A 215 -17.08 1.15 9.70
N THR A 216 -16.12 1.07 8.77
CA THR A 216 -15.93 -0.12 7.91
C THR A 216 -15.41 -1.32 8.70
N TYR A 217 -14.56 -1.09 9.71
CA TYR A 217 -13.98 -2.13 10.58
C TYR A 217 -14.92 -2.55 11.71
N SER A 218 -15.70 -1.63 12.28
CA SER A 218 -16.63 -1.93 13.38
C SER A 218 -17.92 -2.65 12.95
N GLY A 219 -18.06 -3.01 11.67
CA GLY A 219 -19.23 -3.71 11.12
C GLY A 219 -20.51 -2.87 11.13
N SER A 220 -20.43 -1.57 11.40
CA SER A 220 -21.55 -0.62 11.42
C SER A 220 -22.20 -0.49 10.04
N SER A 221 -21.42 -0.56 8.95
CA SER A 221 -21.96 -0.55 7.58
C SER A 221 -22.85 -1.76 7.26
N GLN A 222 -22.63 -2.92 7.88
CA GLN A 222 -23.53 -4.08 7.74
C GLN A 222 -24.79 -3.95 8.61
N ARG A 223 -24.72 -3.23 9.74
CA ARG A 223 -25.87 -2.95 10.61
C ARG A 223 -26.82 -1.92 10.00
N GLU A 224 -26.31 -0.86 9.36
CA GLU A 224 -27.16 0.10 8.61
C GLU A 224 -27.97 -0.58 7.50
N LEU A 225 -27.38 -1.52 6.76
CA LEU A 225 -28.09 -2.32 5.75
C LEU A 225 -29.15 -3.24 6.37
N ALA A 226 -28.90 -3.78 7.57
CA ALA A 226 -29.85 -4.63 8.29
C ALA A 226 -31.01 -3.83 8.92
N ASP A 227 -30.76 -2.63 9.44
CA ASP A 227 -31.76 -1.76 10.06
C ASP A 227 -32.65 -1.07 9.03
N ASN A 228 -32.13 -0.78 7.84
CA ASN A 228 -32.94 -0.35 6.69
C ASN A 228 -33.96 -1.44 6.24
N LEU A 229 -33.70 -2.71 6.53
CA LEU A 229 -34.61 -3.84 6.25
C LEU A 229 -35.54 -4.14 7.42
N MET A 230 -35.18 -3.78 8.66
CA MET A 230 -35.94 -4.06 9.87
C MET A 230 -36.13 -2.78 10.68
N GLY A 231 -37.08 -1.93 10.27
CA GLY A 231 -37.42 -0.68 10.96
C GLY A 231 -37.65 -0.89 12.47
N SER A 232 -36.61 -0.60 13.25
CA SER A 232 -36.58 -0.76 14.70
C SER A 232 -35.82 0.42 15.29
N SER A 233 -36.55 1.29 15.98
CA SER A 233 -36.03 2.47 16.66
C SER A 233 -35.09 2.10 17.81
N ARG A 234 -33.80 2.43 17.67
CA ARG A 234 -32.81 2.58 18.75
C ARG A 234 -31.91 3.81 18.49
N GLU A 235 -32.52 4.98 18.34
CA GLU A 235 -31.78 6.21 18.00
C GLU A 235 -30.82 6.69 19.12
N ASP A 236 -31.10 6.39 20.40
CA ASP A 236 -30.31 6.93 21.54
C ASP A 236 -29.01 6.16 21.86
N ASP A 237 -28.90 4.86 21.52
CA ASP A 237 -27.67 4.07 21.74
C ASP A 237 -26.68 4.22 20.58
N ASP A 238 -27.18 4.45 19.35
CA ASP A 238 -26.37 4.61 18.14
C ASP A 238 -25.68 5.99 18.10
N GLU A 239 -26.37 7.09 18.48
CA GLU A 239 -25.75 8.42 18.54
C GLU A 239 -24.55 8.46 19.49
N ASN A 240 -24.62 7.80 20.65
CA ASN A 240 -23.52 7.77 21.61
C ASN A 240 -22.34 6.91 21.10
N GLY A 241 -22.61 5.81 20.39
CA GLY A 241 -21.59 4.96 19.79
C GLY A 241 -20.83 5.63 18.64
N ASP A 242 -21.53 6.44 17.83
CA ASP A 242 -20.95 7.22 16.74
C ASP A 242 -20.12 8.40 17.24
N ILE A 243 -20.57 9.08 18.30
CA ILE A 243 -19.80 10.14 18.98
C ILE A 243 -18.48 9.57 19.54
N GLU A 244 -18.54 8.42 20.24
CA GLU A 244 -17.35 7.77 20.78
C GLU A 244 -16.37 7.31 19.69
N LEU A 245 -16.88 6.81 18.56
CA LEU A 245 -16.04 6.42 17.41
C LEU A 245 -15.37 7.62 16.76
N SER A 246 -16.10 8.74 16.65
CA SER A 246 -15.59 9.97 16.05
C SER A 246 -14.54 10.65 16.91
N ASP A 247 -14.74 10.68 18.23
CA ASP A 247 -13.73 11.21 19.16
C ASP A 247 -12.46 10.33 19.17
N LEU A 248 -12.62 9.00 19.06
CA LEU A 248 -11.49 8.07 18.96
C LEU A 248 -10.71 8.25 17.65
N ALA A 249 -11.41 8.52 16.54
CA ALA A 249 -10.79 8.79 15.25
C ALA A 249 -10.01 10.11 15.26
N GLU A 250 -10.55 11.15 15.89
CA GLU A 250 -9.86 12.44 16.09
C GLU A 250 -8.61 12.26 16.97
N ASP A 251 -8.75 11.62 18.15
CA ASP A 251 -7.63 11.34 19.05
C ASP A 251 -6.48 10.59 18.35
N LEU A 252 -6.81 9.60 17.50
CA LEU A 252 -5.79 8.84 16.78
C LEU A 252 -5.13 9.69 15.69
N MET A 253 -5.91 10.42 14.90
CA MET A 253 -5.39 11.29 13.85
C MET A 253 -4.45 12.35 14.42
N ASP A 254 -4.84 13.02 15.50
CA ASP A 254 -4.00 14.02 16.17
C ASP A 254 -2.67 13.40 16.62
N LYS A 255 -2.72 12.19 17.20
CA LYS A 255 -1.51 11.48 17.63
C LYS A 255 -0.62 11.07 16.45
N LEU A 256 -1.19 10.64 15.34
CA LEU A 256 -0.45 10.29 14.13
C LEU A 256 0.18 11.53 13.48
N VAL A 257 -0.52 12.66 13.44
CA VAL A 257 0.02 13.93 12.95
C VAL A 257 1.24 14.35 13.77
N GLU A 258 1.17 14.28 15.10
CA GLU A 258 2.34 14.53 15.97
C GLU A 258 3.53 13.63 15.56
N ILE A 259 3.28 12.33 15.36
CA ILE A 259 4.32 11.36 14.98
C ILE A 259 4.94 11.69 13.61
N TRP A 260 4.11 11.99 12.61
CA TRP A 260 4.56 12.30 11.25
C TRP A 260 5.29 13.64 11.17
N GLU A 261 4.86 14.65 11.93
CA GLU A 261 5.53 15.95 11.98
C GLU A 261 6.85 15.91 12.77
N GLU A 262 6.93 15.12 13.85
CA GLU A 262 8.18 14.91 14.60
C GLU A 262 9.23 14.13 13.79
N GLY A 263 8.81 13.16 12.99
CA GLY A 263 9.67 12.36 12.11
C GLY A 263 10.33 13.16 10.99
N ASN A 264 9.69 14.24 10.52
CA ASN A 264 10.19 15.12 9.47
C ASN A 264 11.36 16.03 9.93
N GLY A 265 11.73 16.01 11.22
CA GLY A 265 12.79 16.86 11.79
C GLY A 265 14.20 16.26 11.79
N ASN A 266 14.40 15.02 11.33
CA ASN A 266 15.66 14.28 11.44
C ASN A 266 16.27 13.84 10.09
N PHE A 267 16.39 14.77 9.14
CA PHE A 267 17.29 14.63 7.98
C PHE A 267 18.27 15.79 7.89
#